data_AF-A0AAW1BQZ7-F1
#
_entry.id   AF-A0AAW1BQZ7-F1
#
_cell.length_a   1.000
_cell.length_b   1.000
_cell.length_c   1.000
_cell.angle_alpha   90.00
_cell.angle_beta   90.00
_cell.angle_gamma   90.00
#
_symmetry.space_group_name_H-M   'P 1'
#
loop_
_entity.id
_entity.type
_entity.pdbx_description
1 polymer ?
#
loop_
_entity_poly.entity_id
_entity_poly.type
_entity_poly.pdbx_seq_one_letter_code
_entity_poly.pdbx_strand_id
1 'polypeptide(L)'
;MVVLLSTIIWTIGSISCPKECTCQYLTVSCTGKLLEEFPTIIPLDTKQLVLAENKLSYLPSLELNFLSDLIYLDCSSNTLGKDLDFTFVSMIKLIYLDLSFNNLTQVTFGTFSQLSSLVVLKLSDNPSLVEIEKDSFANNTLLRHLDVSRCSLMFIDTSTVRDLPNLKRLGIGENPWFCNCSFMELCSWLKETGITISGEFEKDVFCSR
;
A
#
# COMPACT_ATOMS: atom_id res chain seq x y z
N MET A 1 -1.67 2.95 64.46
CA MET A 1 -1.98 3.52 63.13
C MET A 1 -0.79 3.28 62.23
N VAL A 2 -0.86 2.25 61.39
CA VAL A 2 0.16 1.98 60.37
C VAL A 2 -0.26 2.74 59.12
N VAL A 3 0.46 3.81 58.79
CA VAL A 3 0.29 4.51 57.52
C VAL A 3 1.05 3.70 56.47
N LEU A 4 0.33 2.91 55.67
CA LEU A 4 0.88 2.28 54.48
C LEU A 4 1.10 3.39 53.44
N LEU A 5 2.33 3.86 53.31
CA LEU A 5 2.77 4.65 52.17
C LEU A 5 2.80 3.71 50.96
N SER A 6 1.71 3.68 50.19
CA SER A 6 1.71 3.07 48.86
C SER A 6 2.63 3.91 47.97
N THR A 7 3.87 3.48 47.84
CA THR A 7 4.78 4.00 46.82
C THR A 7 4.20 3.59 45.47
N ILE A 8 3.50 4.52 44.82
CA ILE A 8 3.13 4.41 43.42
C ILE A 8 4.44 4.44 42.63
N ILE A 9 4.90 3.27 42.22
CA ILE A 9 5.95 3.14 41.22
C ILE A 9 5.30 3.63 39.92
N TRP A 10 5.58 4.88 39.54
CA TRP A 10 5.28 5.36 38.19
C TRP A 10 6.23 4.63 37.25
N THR A 11 5.76 3.53 36.66
CA THR A 11 6.44 2.93 35.52
C THR A 11 6.39 3.94 34.38
N ILE A 12 7.52 4.58 34.10
CA ILE A 12 7.73 5.34 32.88
C ILE A 12 7.61 4.33 31.73
N GLY A 13 6.52 4.42 30.95
CA GLY A 13 6.34 3.62 29.73
C GLY A 13 5.12 2.70 29.75
N SER A 14 3.94 3.26 29.58
CA SER A 14 2.86 2.58 28.87
C SER A 14 2.31 3.55 27.83
N ILE A 15 3.11 3.75 26.78
CA ILE A 15 2.64 4.10 25.44
C ILE A 15 1.48 3.15 25.16
N SER A 16 0.26 3.66 25.27
CA SER A 16 -0.92 2.80 25.36
C SER A 16 -1.16 2.18 23.99
N CYS A 17 -1.06 0.86 23.90
CA CYS A 17 -1.48 0.12 22.74
C CYS A 17 -3.00 0.28 22.53
N PRO A 18 -3.51 0.39 21.29
CA PRO A 18 -4.95 0.31 21.04
C PRO A 18 -5.50 -1.01 21.59
N LYS A 19 -6.71 -0.98 22.17
CA LYS A 19 -7.26 -2.10 22.96
C LYS A 19 -7.47 -3.36 22.12
N GLU A 20 -7.80 -3.17 20.86
CA GLU A 20 -8.09 -4.22 19.88
C GLU A 20 -6.80 -4.82 19.30
N CYS A 21 -5.66 -4.14 19.50
CA CYS A 21 -4.40 -4.43 18.83
C CYS A 21 -3.38 -5.06 19.78
N THR A 22 -2.33 -5.63 19.19
CA THR A 22 -1.15 -6.13 19.88
C THR A 22 0.03 -5.26 19.52
N CYS A 23 0.74 -4.77 20.54
CA CYS A 23 1.93 -3.94 20.34
C CYS A 23 3.17 -4.68 20.84
N GLN A 24 4.16 -4.82 19.98
CA GLN A 24 5.43 -5.46 20.29
C GLN A 24 6.58 -4.64 19.69
N TYR A 25 7.44 -4.09 20.56
CA TYR A 25 8.46 -3.11 20.18
C TYR A 25 7.84 -1.93 19.40
N LEU A 26 8.25 -1.71 18.15
CA LEU A 26 7.75 -0.65 17.27
C LEU A 26 6.71 -1.17 16.26
N THR A 27 6.11 -2.33 16.55
CA THR A 27 5.08 -2.96 15.71
C THR A 27 3.73 -2.90 16.41
N VAL A 28 2.72 -2.45 15.68
CA VAL A 28 1.32 -2.44 16.10
C VAL A 28 0.54 -3.28 15.11
N SER A 29 -0.03 -4.39 15.57
CA SER A 29 -0.84 -5.29 14.75
C SER A 29 -2.28 -5.33 15.25
N CYS A 30 -3.20 -5.02 14.35
CA CYS A 30 -4.64 -5.02 14.55
C CYS A 30 -5.33 -5.98 13.58
N THR A 31 -4.64 -7.06 13.19
CA THR A 31 -5.12 -7.98 12.16
C THR A 31 -6.38 -8.74 12.59
N GLY A 32 -7.38 -8.85 11.70
CA GLY A 32 -8.53 -9.72 11.93
C GLY A 32 -9.44 -9.27 13.06
N LYS A 33 -9.47 -7.96 13.38
CA LYS A 33 -10.18 -7.42 14.55
C LYS A 33 -11.56 -6.87 14.23
N LEU A 34 -12.01 -7.03 12.98
CA LEU A 34 -13.30 -6.52 12.48
C LEU A 34 -13.42 -5.00 12.62
N LEU A 35 -12.31 -4.28 12.56
CA LEU A 35 -12.31 -2.82 12.67
C LEU A 35 -13.02 -2.19 11.48
N GLU A 36 -14.03 -1.37 11.75
CA GLU A 36 -14.71 -0.56 10.73
C GLU A 36 -14.12 0.86 10.64
N GLU A 37 -13.43 1.28 11.71
CA GLU A 37 -12.75 2.56 11.83
C GLU A 37 -11.28 2.37 12.22
N PHE A 38 -10.45 3.35 11.85
CA PHE A 38 -9.03 3.34 12.16
C PHE A 38 -8.80 3.35 13.68
N PRO A 39 -7.92 2.48 14.23
CA PRO A 39 -7.75 2.37 15.67
C PRO A 39 -7.15 3.65 16.23
N THR A 40 -7.77 4.17 17.29
CA THR A 40 -7.28 5.37 17.97
C THR A 40 -6.09 5.03 18.86
N ILE A 41 -5.21 6.01 19.09
CA ILE A 41 -4.07 5.91 20.04
C ILE A 41 -2.99 4.91 19.56
N ILE A 42 -2.54 5.05 18.31
CA ILE A 42 -1.34 4.35 17.84
C ILE A 42 -0.09 5.05 18.38
N PRO A 43 0.87 4.32 18.98
CA PRO A 43 2.17 4.86 19.38
C PRO A 43 2.87 5.64 18.27
N LEU A 44 3.35 6.85 18.56
CA LEU A 44 3.97 7.73 17.54
C LEU A 44 5.33 7.22 17.01
N ASP A 45 5.99 6.35 17.78
CA ASP A 45 7.25 5.70 17.40
C ASP A 45 7.03 4.41 16.59
N THR A 46 5.78 4.05 16.27
CA THR A 46 5.45 2.88 15.46
C THR A 46 6.19 2.93 14.11
N LYS A 47 6.92 1.85 13.82
CA LYS A 47 7.61 1.63 12.53
C LYS A 47 6.84 0.67 11.62
N GLN A 48 6.05 -0.22 12.21
CA GLN A 48 5.26 -1.20 11.47
C GLN A 48 3.83 -1.19 11.97
N LEU A 49 2.90 -0.91 11.06
CA LEU A 49 1.46 -0.91 11.34
C LEU A 49 0.78 -1.93 10.44
N VAL A 50 0.11 -2.90 11.05
CA VAL A 50 -0.63 -3.96 10.35
C VAL A 50 -2.11 -3.82 10.70
N LEU A 51 -2.90 -3.40 9.72
CA LEU A 51 -4.36 -3.23 9.76
C LEU A 51 -5.07 -4.25 8.86
N ALA A 52 -4.35 -5.28 8.42
CA ALA A 52 -4.85 -6.30 7.50
C ALA A 52 -6.10 -7.03 8.03
N GLU A 53 -6.93 -7.53 7.12
CA GLU A 53 -8.10 -8.36 7.45
C GLU A 53 -9.11 -7.64 8.37
N ASN A 54 -9.48 -6.42 8.01
CA ASN A 54 -10.49 -5.63 8.73
C ASN A 54 -11.59 -5.16 7.75
N LYS A 55 -12.37 -4.15 8.15
CA LYS A 55 -13.47 -3.58 7.36
C LYS A 55 -13.30 -2.07 7.18
N LEU A 56 -12.06 -1.59 7.19
CA LEU A 56 -11.77 -0.17 7.05
C LEU A 56 -12.19 0.32 5.67
N SER A 57 -13.06 1.33 5.65
CA SER A 57 -13.55 1.94 4.40
C SER A 57 -12.82 3.24 4.04
N TYR A 58 -12.02 3.78 4.95
CA TYR A 58 -11.16 4.95 4.73
C TYR A 58 -9.94 4.91 5.65
N LEU A 59 -8.90 5.65 5.25
CA LEU A 59 -7.74 5.92 6.08
C LEU A 59 -7.72 7.41 6.46
N PRO A 60 -7.63 7.75 7.75
CA PRO A 60 -7.66 9.14 8.18
C PRO A 60 -6.28 9.81 8.00
N SER A 61 -6.19 10.76 7.06
CA SER A 61 -4.94 11.42 6.69
C SER A 61 -4.27 12.20 7.84
N LEU A 62 -5.07 12.84 8.70
CA LEU A 62 -4.55 13.61 9.85
C LEU A 62 -3.85 12.70 10.87
N GLU A 63 -4.46 11.57 11.20
CA GLU A 63 -3.95 10.60 12.14
C GLU A 63 -2.70 9.90 11.59
N LEU A 64 -2.72 9.53 10.31
CA LEU A 64 -1.55 8.97 9.62
C LEU A 64 -0.37 9.95 9.55
N ASN A 65 -0.64 11.26 9.48
CA ASN A 65 0.43 12.26 9.48
C ASN A 65 1.24 12.27 10.79
N PHE A 66 0.65 11.88 11.92
CA PHE A 66 1.39 11.74 13.18
C PHE A 66 2.32 10.51 13.19
N LEU A 67 2.10 9.54 12.30
CA LEU A 67 2.88 8.32 12.17
C LEU A 67 3.98 8.45 11.09
N SER A 68 4.62 9.63 11.02
CA SER A 68 5.67 9.98 10.04
C SER A 68 6.90 9.07 10.05
N ASP A 69 7.01 8.25 11.09
CA ASP A 69 8.10 7.31 11.32
C ASP A 69 7.85 5.91 10.76
N LEU A 70 6.65 5.64 10.22
CA LEU A 70 6.27 4.37 9.61
C LEU A 70 7.18 3.99 8.44
N ILE A 71 7.56 2.71 8.43
CA ILE A 71 8.39 2.07 7.41
C ILE A 71 7.57 1.00 6.69
N TYR A 72 6.64 0.35 7.40
CA TYR A 72 5.80 -0.72 6.90
C TYR A 72 4.34 -0.43 7.24
N LEU A 73 3.48 -0.39 6.23
CA LEU A 73 2.03 -0.28 6.38
C LEU A 73 1.35 -1.38 5.57
N ASP A 74 0.57 -2.21 6.26
CA ASP A 74 -0.25 -3.24 5.64
C ASP A 74 -1.72 -2.97 5.96
N CYS A 75 -2.47 -2.58 4.94
CA CYS A 75 -3.90 -2.33 4.96
C CYS A 75 -4.64 -3.31 4.04
N SER A 76 -4.03 -4.46 3.75
CA SER A 76 -4.62 -5.46 2.85
C SER A 76 -5.92 -6.04 3.41
N SER A 77 -6.77 -6.59 2.55
CA SER A 77 -8.04 -7.24 2.96
C SER A 77 -8.92 -6.31 3.81
N ASN A 78 -9.23 -5.14 3.25
CA ASN A 78 -10.14 -4.14 3.82
C ASN A 78 -11.19 -3.74 2.76
N THR A 79 -11.92 -2.65 2.98
CA THR A 79 -12.92 -2.12 2.04
C THR A 79 -12.57 -0.72 1.56
N LEU A 80 -11.28 -0.39 1.52
CA LEU A 80 -10.79 0.92 1.08
C LEU A 80 -11.13 1.11 -0.40
N GLY A 81 -12.01 2.05 -0.71
CA GLY A 81 -12.41 2.32 -2.10
C GLY A 81 -12.58 3.79 -2.45
N LYS A 82 -12.29 4.68 -1.49
CA LYS A 82 -12.24 6.12 -1.76
C LYS A 82 -10.90 6.47 -2.41
N ASP A 83 -10.89 7.61 -3.09
CA ASP A 83 -9.67 8.27 -3.50
C ASP A 83 -8.72 8.43 -2.29
N LEU A 84 -7.48 7.97 -2.46
CA LEU A 84 -6.43 7.99 -1.44
C LEU A 84 -5.49 9.20 -1.62
N ASP A 85 -5.84 10.14 -2.49
CA ASP A 85 -5.10 11.37 -2.68
C ASP A 85 -4.81 12.09 -1.37
N PHE A 86 -3.54 12.42 -1.18
CA PHE A 86 -3.03 13.11 0.00
C PHE A 86 -3.28 12.36 1.33
N THR A 87 -3.57 11.06 1.29
CA THR A 87 -3.72 10.23 2.51
C THR A 87 -2.38 10.06 3.24
N PHE A 88 -1.29 9.93 2.48
CA PHE A 88 0.03 9.53 3.00
C PHE A 88 1.06 10.68 3.03
N VAL A 89 0.62 11.93 3.16
CA VAL A 89 1.46 13.13 2.91
C VAL A 89 2.75 13.17 3.74
N SER A 90 2.72 12.72 5.00
CA SER A 90 3.90 12.77 5.88
C SER A 90 4.71 11.48 5.92
N MET A 91 4.34 10.46 5.12
CA MET A 91 4.90 9.11 5.21
C MET A 91 6.13 8.92 4.31
N ILE A 92 7.06 9.89 4.33
CA ILE A 92 8.24 9.92 3.46
C ILE A 92 9.23 8.77 3.73
N LYS A 93 9.13 8.11 4.89
CA LYS A 93 9.98 6.97 5.29
C LYS A 93 9.37 5.61 4.95
N LEU A 94 8.15 5.58 4.42
CA LEU A 94 7.45 4.35 4.14
C LEU A 94 8.15 3.60 3.00
N ILE A 95 8.52 2.34 3.26
CA ILE A 95 9.24 1.47 2.33
C ILE A 95 8.29 0.44 1.72
N TYR A 96 7.33 -0.04 2.51
CA TYR A 96 6.39 -1.08 2.13
C TYR A 96 4.96 -0.60 2.37
N LEU A 97 4.14 -0.66 1.32
CA LEU A 97 2.71 -0.41 1.39
C LEU A 97 1.94 -1.54 0.70
N ASP A 98 1.04 -2.16 1.46
CA ASP A 98 0.11 -3.17 0.95
C ASP A 98 -1.33 -2.67 1.06
N LEU A 99 -1.96 -2.48 -0.09
CA LEU A 99 -3.37 -2.13 -0.25
C LEU A 99 -4.09 -3.21 -1.09
N SER A 100 -3.54 -4.42 -1.17
CA SER A 100 -4.17 -5.52 -1.88
C SER A 100 -5.52 -5.93 -1.26
N PHE A 101 -6.39 -6.58 -2.01
CA PHE A 101 -7.71 -7.03 -1.53
C PHE A 101 -8.52 -5.88 -0.91
N ASN A 102 -8.67 -4.80 -1.66
CA ASN A 102 -9.48 -3.63 -1.31
C ASN A 102 -10.45 -3.32 -2.46
N ASN A 103 -11.04 -2.13 -2.46
CA ASN A 103 -11.98 -1.70 -3.50
C ASN A 103 -11.59 -0.37 -4.15
N LEU A 104 -10.28 -0.13 -4.31
CA LEU A 104 -9.76 1.08 -4.95
C LEU A 104 -10.30 1.20 -6.37
N THR A 105 -10.59 2.42 -6.81
CA THR A 105 -11.17 2.69 -8.14
C THR A 105 -10.17 3.32 -9.11
N GLN A 106 -9.25 4.13 -8.59
CA GLN A 106 -8.25 4.85 -9.35
C GLN A 106 -6.96 5.03 -8.56
N VAL A 107 -5.85 5.26 -9.28
CA VAL A 107 -4.60 5.79 -8.71
C VAL A 107 -4.22 7.04 -9.48
N THR A 108 -4.13 8.18 -8.78
CA THR A 108 -3.73 9.46 -9.37
C THR A 108 -2.28 9.80 -8.97
N PHE A 109 -1.73 10.89 -9.53
CA PHE A 109 -0.49 11.48 -9.02
C PHE A 109 -0.53 11.80 -7.50
N GLY A 110 -1.68 12.24 -6.99
CA GLY A 110 -1.85 12.62 -5.58
C GLY A 110 -1.77 11.46 -4.60
N THR A 111 -2.00 10.24 -5.06
CA THR A 111 -2.18 9.06 -4.22
C THR A 111 -0.88 8.63 -3.54
N PHE A 112 0.23 8.54 -4.28
CA PHE A 112 1.52 8.03 -3.77
C PHE A 112 2.70 9.01 -3.93
N SER A 113 2.47 10.23 -4.45
CA SER A 113 3.55 11.19 -4.78
C SER A 113 4.46 11.58 -3.61
N GLN A 114 4.01 11.44 -2.36
CA GLN A 114 4.80 11.76 -1.16
C GLN A 114 5.62 10.57 -0.63
N LEU A 115 5.37 9.36 -1.12
CA LEU A 115 6.04 8.14 -0.68
C LEU A 115 7.40 7.96 -1.38
N SER A 116 8.33 8.90 -1.17
CA SER A 116 9.62 8.95 -1.87
C SER A 116 10.57 7.80 -1.51
N SER A 117 10.37 7.17 -0.35
CA SER A 117 11.13 5.97 0.07
C SER A 117 10.51 4.64 -0.35
N LEU A 118 9.39 4.65 -1.08
CA LEU A 118 8.62 3.45 -1.37
C LEU A 118 9.40 2.48 -2.26
N VAL A 119 9.52 1.23 -1.82
CA VAL A 119 10.23 0.15 -2.52
C VAL A 119 9.26 -0.93 -2.98
N VAL A 120 8.22 -1.20 -2.20
CA VAL A 120 7.19 -2.20 -2.50
C VAL A 120 5.82 -1.57 -2.38
N LEU A 121 5.05 -1.66 -3.46
CA LEU A 121 3.66 -1.26 -3.53
C LEU A 121 2.83 -2.42 -4.08
N LYS A 122 1.86 -2.89 -3.29
CA LYS A 122 0.91 -3.91 -3.71
C LYS A 122 -0.49 -3.34 -3.75
N LEU A 123 -1.12 -3.45 -4.92
CA LEU A 123 -2.47 -3.01 -5.25
C LEU A 123 -3.28 -4.17 -5.86
N SER A 124 -2.76 -5.39 -5.83
CA SER A 124 -3.43 -6.53 -6.44
C SER A 124 -4.78 -6.83 -5.79
N ASP A 125 -5.67 -7.48 -6.53
CA ASP A 125 -7.01 -7.83 -6.03
C ASP A 125 -7.83 -6.58 -5.64
N ASN A 126 -7.73 -5.50 -6.43
CA ASN A 126 -8.65 -4.37 -6.39
C ASN A 126 -9.55 -4.41 -7.63
N PRO A 127 -10.66 -5.17 -7.60
CA PRO A 127 -11.47 -5.44 -8.79
C PRO A 127 -12.18 -4.20 -9.36
N SER A 128 -12.31 -3.13 -8.58
CA SER A 128 -12.88 -1.86 -9.05
C SER A 128 -11.83 -0.90 -9.63
N LEU A 129 -10.54 -1.24 -9.59
CA LEU A 129 -9.45 -0.38 -10.05
C LEU A 129 -9.37 -0.44 -11.57
N VAL A 130 -9.81 0.64 -12.22
CA VAL A 130 -9.93 0.73 -13.69
C VAL A 130 -8.93 1.69 -14.31
N GLU A 131 -8.36 2.60 -13.52
CA GLU A 131 -7.48 3.66 -14.02
C GLU A 131 -6.25 3.87 -13.13
N ILE A 132 -5.09 3.98 -13.78
CA ILE A 132 -3.84 4.45 -13.19
C ILE A 132 -3.36 5.60 -14.06
N GLU A 133 -3.29 6.81 -13.50
CA GLU A 133 -2.83 7.98 -14.23
C GLU A 133 -1.37 7.82 -14.67
N LYS A 134 -1.03 8.45 -15.80
CA LYS A 134 0.29 8.34 -16.42
C LYS A 134 1.46 8.61 -15.46
N ASP A 135 1.34 9.65 -14.64
CA ASP A 135 2.39 10.13 -13.75
C ASP A 135 2.21 9.68 -12.29
N SER A 136 1.27 8.76 -12.04
CA SER A 136 0.92 8.26 -10.69
C SER A 136 2.11 7.83 -9.83
N PHE A 137 3.18 7.31 -10.46
CA PHE A 137 4.39 6.84 -9.77
C PHE A 137 5.65 7.69 -10.04
N ALA A 138 5.52 8.86 -10.67
CA ALA A 138 6.67 9.66 -11.12
C ALA A 138 7.68 10.00 -9.99
N ASN A 139 7.20 10.16 -8.76
CA ASN A 139 8.05 10.46 -7.60
C ASN A 139 8.60 9.22 -6.89
N ASN A 140 8.06 8.02 -7.15
CA ASN A 140 8.42 6.79 -6.45
C ASN A 140 9.65 6.12 -7.09
N THR A 141 10.73 6.88 -7.28
CA THR A 141 11.93 6.45 -8.03
C THR A 141 12.67 5.25 -7.42
N LEU A 142 12.42 4.94 -6.13
CA LEU A 142 12.97 3.78 -5.43
C LEU A 142 12.11 2.51 -5.57
N LEU A 143 10.96 2.60 -6.23
CA LEU A 143 10.03 1.47 -6.36
C LEU A 143 10.71 0.32 -7.12
N ARG A 144 10.72 -0.86 -6.49
CA ARG A 144 11.31 -2.10 -7.04
C ARG A 144 10.26 -3.15 -7.34
N HIS A 145 9.16 -3.13 -6.62
CA HIS A 145 8.06 -4.06 -6.81
C HIS A 145 6.75 -3.28 -6.84
N LEU A 146 6.07 -3.36 -7.98
CA LEU A 146 4.70 -2.90 -8.17
C LEU A 146 3.84 -4.11 -8.52
N ASP A 147 2.72 -4.30 -7.85
CA ASP A 147 1.75 -5.33 -8.19
C ASP A 147 0.37 -4.70 -8.37
N VAL A 148 -0.14 -4.72 -9.60
CA VAL A 148 -1.48 -4.28 -10.01
C VAL A 148 -2.24 -5.44 -10.70
N SER A 149 -1.88 -6.69 -10.38
CA SER A 149 -2.55 -7.88 -10.90
C SER A 149 -3.96 -8.06 -10.31
N ARG A 150 -4.84 -8.77 -11.02
CA ARG A 150 -6.23 -9.01 -10.55
C ARG A 150 -7.00 -7.72 -10.25
N CYS A 151 -6.86 -6.74 -11.13
CA CYS A 151 -7.65 -5.50 -11.13
C CYS A 151 -8.57 -5.49 -12.37
N SER A 152 -9.16 -4.34 -12.70
CA SER A 152 -9.99 -4.15 -13.90
C SER A 152 -9.34 -3.18 -14.89
N LEU A 153 -8.01 -3.17 -14.95
CA LEU A 153 -7.27 -2.28 -15.85
C LEU A 153 -7.41 -2.75 -17.30
N MET A 154 -7.95 -1.88 -18.15
CA MET A 154 -7.99 -2.11 -19.59
C MET A 154 -6.79 -1.52 -20.31
N PHE A 155 -6.11 -0.55 -19.69
CA PHE A 155 -5.01 0.20 -20.28
C PHE A 155 -4.09 0.71 -19.18
N ILE A 156 -2.80 0.79 -19.49
CA ILE A 156 -1.79 1.52 -18.72
C ILE A 156 -0.80 2.14 -19.70
N ASP A 157 -0.43 3.40 -19.49
CA ASP A 157 0.61 4.02 -20.31
C ASP A 157 1.96 3.35 -20.01
N THR A 158 2.68 2.93 -21.05
CA THR A 158 3.98 2.29 -20.92
C THR A 158 4.96 3.14 -20.12
N SER A 159 4.91 4.48 -20.23
CA SER A 159 5.81 5.37 -19.49
C SER A 159 5.60 5.30 -17.97
N THR A 160 4.38 5.02 -17.51
CA THR A 160 4.04 4.89 -16.08
C THR A 160 4.92 3.89 -15.35
N VAL A 161 5.34 2.82 -16.04
CA VAL A 161 6.21 1.78 -15.47
C VAL A 161 7.63 1.80 -16.05
N ARG A 162 7.80 2.23 -17.30
CA ARG A 162 9.11 2.31 -17.95
C ARG A 162 10.03 3.35 -17.30
N ASP A 163 9.47 4.45 -16.81
CA ASP A 163 10.25 5.56 -16.28
C ASP A 163 10.66 5.34 -14.80
N LEU A 164 10.32 4.18 -14.22
CA LEU A 164 10.74 3.75 -12.88
C LEU A 164 12.14 3.08 -12.93
N PRO A 165 13.21 3.78 -12.54
CA PRO A 165 14.59 3.34 -12.83
C PRO A 165 15.03 2.10 -12.02
N ASN A 166 14.32 1.79 -10.93
CA ASN A 166 14.66 0.69 -10.02
C ASN A 166 13.67 -0.48 -10.09
N LEU A 167 12.70 -0.45 -10.99
CA LEU A 167 11.65 -1.48 -11.06
C LEU A 167 12.26 -2.84 -11.44
N LYS A 168 11.95 -3.87 -10.66
CA LYS A 168 12.46 -5.25 -10.86
C LYS A 168 11.36 -6.28 -10.95
N ARG A 169 10.21 -6.02 -10.32
CA ARG A 169 9.06 -6.92 -10.31
C ARG A 169 7.79 -6.15 -10.64
N LEU A 170 7.06 -6.62 -11.64
CA LEU A 170 5.79 -6.02 -12.05
C LEU A 170 4.70 -7.09 -12.13
N GLY A 171 3.66 -6.96 -11.32
CA GLY A 171 2.44 -7.76 -11.43
C GLY A 171 1.41 -7.03 -12.27
N ILE A 172 1.06 -7.57 -13.43
CA ILE A 172 0.03 -7.01 -14.33
C ILE A 172 -0.93 -8.09 -14.84
N GLY A 173 -0.78 -9.33 -14.36
CA GLY A 173 -1.61 -10.46 -14.77
C GLY A 173 -3.08 -10.25 -14.40
N GLU A 174 -3.95 -11.02 -15.04
CA GLU A 174 -5.38 -11.11 -14.67
C GLU A 174 -6.10 -9.75 -14.70
N ASN A 175 -5.83 -8.95 -15.74
CA ASN A 175 -6.52 -7.70 -16.03
C ASN A 175 -7.13 -7.79 -17.45
N PRO A 176 -8.27 -7.13 -17.71
CA PRO A 176 -8.95 -7.12 -19.01
C PRO A 176 -8.25 -6.19 -20.03
N TRP A 177 -6.95 -6.39 -20.24
CA TRP A 177 -6.13 -5.53 -21.11
C TRP A 177 -6.70 -5.43 -22.52
N PHE A 178 -6.89 -4.20 -23.00
CA PHE A 178 -7.30 -3.95 -24.37
C PHE A 178 -6.10 -4.04 -25.31
N CYS A 179 -6.03 -5.15 -26.05
CA CYS A 179 -4.95 -5.48 -26.97
C CYS A 179 -4.89 -4.56 -28.21
N ASN A 180 -4.36 -3.35 -28.01
CA ASN A 180 -4.12 -2.35 -29.05
C ASN A 180 -2.61 -2.05 -29.20
N CYS A 181 -2.26 -1.08 -30.05
CA CYS A 181 -0.85 -0.71 -30.28
C CYS A 181 -0.11 -0.29 -29.00
N SER A 182 -0.78 0.42 -28.09
CA SER A 182 -0.15 0.90 -26.85
C SER A 182 0.15 -0.24 -25.89
N PHE A 183 -0.76 -1.19 -25.73
CA PHE A 183 -0.48 -2.36 -24.90
C PHE A 183 0.58 -3.29 -25.51
N MET A 184 0.66 -3.32 -26.85
CA MET A 184 1.76 -4.01 -27.54
C MET A 184 3.13 -3.35 -27.29
N GLU A 185 3.19 -2.03 -27.12
CA GLU A 185 4.42 -1.33 -26.71
C GLU A 185 4.86 -1.79 -25.31
N LEU A 186 3.94 -1.82 -24.35
CA LEU A 186 4.21 -2.33 -23.00
C LEU A 186 4.73 -3.78 -23.06
N CYS A 187 4.08 -4.64 -23.83
CA CYS A 187 4.50 -6.03 -24.03
C CYS A 187 5.90 -6.14 -24.64
N SER A 188 6.25 -5.29 -25.61
CA SER A 188 7.58 -5.27 -26.22
C SER A 188 8.63 -4.86 -25.20
N TRP A 189 8.37 -3.78 -24.46
CA TRP A 189 9.26 -3.30 -23.41
C TRP A 189 9.50 -4.36 -22.33
N LEU A 190 8.45 -5.05 -21.87
CA LEU A 190 8.56 -6.12 -20.87
C LEU A 190 9.46 -7.29 -21.30
N LYS A 191 9.43 -7.64 -22.59
CA LYS A 191 10.29 -8.70 -23.14
C LYS A 191 11.77 -8.32 -23.18
N GLU A 192 12.08 -7.03 -23.24
CA GLU A 192 13.44 -6.52 -23.41
C GLU A 192 14.09 -6.09 -22.07
N THR A 193 13.30 -5.70 -21.08
CA THR A 193 13.79 -5.07 -19.83
C THR A 193 14.28 -6.06 -18.76
N GLY A 194 13.99 -7.36 -18.86
CA GLY A 194 14.37 -8.36 -17.85
C GLY A 194 13.67 -8.22 -16.49
N ILE A 195 12.59 -7.44 -16.42
CA ILE A 195 11.73 -7.32 -15.24
C ILE A 195 11.03 -8.66 -15.01
N THR A 196 11.01 -9.12 -13.77
CA THR A 196 10.26 -10.32 -13.40
C THR A 196 8.76 -9.99 -13.34
N ILE A 197 7.96 -10.65 -14.16
CA ILE A 197 6.51 -10.53 -14.09
C ILE A 197 6.00 -11.46 -12.98
N SER A 198 5.21 -10.94 -12.03
CA SER A 198 4.61 -11.72 -10.95
C SER A 198 3.14 -12.06 -11.24
N GLY A 199 2.75 -13.33 -11.03
CA GLY A 199 1.41 -13.87 -11.31
C GLY A 199 1.49 -15.18 -12.13
N GLU A 200 0.47 -16.03 -12.05
CA GLU A 200 0.39 -17.20 -12.94
C GLU A 200 0.06 -16.74 -14.38
N PHE A 201 0.60 -17.46 -15.37
CA PHE A 201 0.30 -17.37 -16.82
C PHE A 201 1.00 -16.27 -17.62
N GLU A 202 2.23 -16.58 -18.01
CA GLU A 202 3.01 -16.04 -19.15
C GLU A 202 2.28 -16.07 -20.52
N LYS A 203 1.05 -16.61 -20.61
CA LYS A 203 0.29 -16.75 -21.86
C LYS A 203 -0.86 -15.76 -22.01
N ASP A 204 -1.49 -15.34 -20.91
CA ASP A 204 -2.71 -14.50 -20.98
C ASP A 204 -2.39 -13.01 -21.03
N VAL A 205 -1.20 -12.60 -20.58
CA VAL A 205 -0.77 -11.19 -20.62
C VAL A 205 -0.43 -10.75 -22.04
N PHE A 206 0.12 -11.62 -22.88
CA PHE A 206 0.66 -11.25 -24.19
C PHE A 206 -0.35 -11.48 -25.31
N CYS A 207 -1.53 -10.87 -25.22
CA CYS A 207 -2.50 -10.70 -26.33
C CYS A 207 -2.38 -11.77 -27.43
N SER A 208 -2.60 -13.03 -27.07
CA SER A 208 -2.53 -14.13 -28.01
C SER A 208 -3.65 -13.98 -29.02
N ARG A 209 -3.28 -13.99 -30.31
CA ARG A 209 -4.23 -14.07 -31.42
C ARG A 209 -5.07 -15.35 -31.35
#